data_AF-A0A1J6KVS0-F1
#
_entry.id   AF-A0A1J6KVS0-F1
#
_cell.length_a   1.000
_cell.length_b   1.000
_cell.length_c   1.000
_cell.angle_alpha   90.00
_cell.angle_beta   90.00
_cell.angle_gamma   90.00
#
_symmetry.space_group_name_H-M   'P 1'
#
loop_
_entity.id
_entity.type
_entity.pdbx_description
1 polymer ?
#
loop_
_entity_poly.entity_id
_entity_poly.type
_entity_poly.pdbx_seq_one_letter_code
_entity_poly.pdbx_strand_id
1 'polypeptide(L)'
;MAEVGEATLCCAQCGKPAHLQCPKCVELKLPREGAAFCTQDCFKSSWSSHKSVHLKAKLSSLGAETSGTASPSDGWLYCLRKGQARTPKLPHFDWAGYV
;
A
#
# COMPACT_ATOMS: atom_id res chain seq x y z
N MET A 1 9.07 39.58 -5.32
CA MET A 1 9.40 38.15 -5.45
C MET A 1 8.31 37.41 -4.71
N ALA A 2 7.54 36.56 -5.40
CA ALA A 2 6.41 35.87 -4.81
C ALA A 2 6.89 34.97 -3.67
N GLU A 3 6.34 35.20 -2.46
CA GLU A 3 6.50 34.31 -1.33
C GLU A 3 6.11 32.89 -1.76
N VAL A 4 7.07 31.98 -1.75
CA VAL A 4 6.77 30.55 -1.88
C VAL A 4 6.02 30.21 -0.61
N GLY A 5 4.71 29.96 -0.75
CA GLY A 5 3.87 29.52 0.36
C GLY A 5 4.41 28.22 0.92
N GLU A 6 5.27 28.32 1.93
CA GLU A 6 5.56 27.23 2.85
C GLU A 6 4.28 27.05 3.67
N ALA A 7 3.31 26.37 3.07
CA ALA A 7 2.17 25.87 3.79
C ALA A 7 2.72 24.94 4.86
N THR A 8 2.77 25.42 6.11
CA THR A 8 3.08 24.61 7.28
C THR A 8 2.09 23.46 7.31
N LEU A 9 2.50 22.31 6.79
CA LEU A 9 1.68 21.11 6.77
C LEU A 9 1.61 20.59 8.21
N CYS A 10 0.42 20.25 8.66
CA CYS A 10 0.22 19.64 9.97
C CYS A 10 0.35 18.12 9.87
N CYS A 11 0.95 17.52 10.90
CA CYS A 11 1.09 16.08 11.03
C CYS A 11 -0.29 15.45 11.13
N ALA A 12 -0.58 14.51 10.24
CA ALA A 12 -1.88 13.83 10.17
C ALA A 12 -2.24 13.05 11.46
N GLN A 13 -1.24 12.74 12.30
CA GLN A 13 -1.46 11.99 13.55
C GLN A 13 -1.60 12.88 14.79
N CYS A 14 -0.83 13.97 14.89
CA CYS A 14 -0.71 14.72 16.14
C CYS A 14 -0.81 16.25 15.97
N GLY A 15 -1.06 16.75 14.76
CA GLY A 15 -1.28 18.17 14.47
C GLY A 15 -0.04 19.07 14.54
N LYS A 16 1.12 18.55 14.96
CA LYS A 16 2.41 19.26 15.00
C LYS A 16 2.91 19.58 13.58
N PRO A 17 3.81 20.57 13.39
CA PRO A 17 4.40 20.83 12.08
C PRO A 17 5.05 19.56 11.51
N ALA A 18 4.71 19.24 10.27
CA ALA A 18 5.17 18.06 9.56
C ALA A 18 6.32 18.40 8.62
N HIS A 19 7.34 17.55 8.63
CA HIS A 19 8.54 17.67 7.78
C HIS A 19 8.79 16.43 6.92
N LEU A 20 8.09 15.33 7.19
CA LEU A 20 8.18 14.06 6.47
C LEU A 20 6.94 13.83 5.65
N GLN A 21 7.09 13.13 4.52
CA GLN A 21 5.98 12.77 3.64
C GLN A 21 6.04 11.30 3.25
N CYS A 22 4.87 10.71 3.02
CA CYS A 22 4.79 9.35 2.50
C CYS A 22 5.31 9.31 1.05
N PRO A 23 6.38 8.56 0.75
CA PRO A 23 6.95 8.51 -0.60
C PRO A 23 5.96 7.96 -1.64
N LYS A 24 5.07 7.05 -1.23
CA LYS A 24 4.03 6.49 -2.10
C LYS A 24 2.95 7.52 -2.45
N CYS A 25 2.58 8.40 -1.51
CA CYS A 25 1.67 9.50 -1.81
C CYS A 25 2.28 10.47 -2.82
N VAL A 26 3.58 10.76 -2.70
CA VAL A 26 4.29 11.61 -3.68
C VAL A 26 4.29 10.97 -5.06
N GLU A 27 4.59 9.67 -5.15
CA GLU A 27 4.57 8.92 -6.41
C GLU A 27 3.18 8.89 -7.05
N LEU A 28 2.14 8.67 -6.24
CA LEU A 28 0.74 8.66 -6.68
C LEU A 28 0.16 10.07 -6.86
N LYS A 29 0.96 11.13 -6.67
CA LYS A 29 0.54 12.54 -6.73
C LYS A 29 -0.70 12.85 -5.89
N LEU A 30 -0.79 12.21 -4.72
CA LEU A 30 -1.87 12.42 -3.77
C LEU A 30 -1.67 13.70 -2.95
N PRO A 31 -2.76 14.27 -2.37
CA PRO A 31 -2.67 15.46 -1.54
C PRO A 31 -1.63 15.31 -0.42
N ARG A 32 -0.83 16.36 -0.23
CA ARG A 32 0.19 16.41 0.84
C ARG A 32 -0.49 16.61 2.20
N GLU A 33 -1.54 17.41 2.26
CA GLU A 33 -2.46 17.53 3.40
C GLU A 33 -3.10 16.16 3.73
N GLY A 34 -2.69 15.56 4.86
CA GLY A 34 -3.14 14.23 5.29
C GLY A 34 -2.13 13.08 5.04
N ALA A 35 -1.02 13.37 4.35
CA ALA A 35 0.09 12.44 4.14
C ALA A 35 1.43 12.96 4.67
N ALA A 36 1.38 14.02 5.49
CA ALA A 36 2.53 14.67 6.11
C ALA A 36 2.64 14.26 7.58
N PHE A 37 3.87 14.01 8.05
CA PHE A 37 4.17 13.54 9.39
C PHE A 37 5.34 14.32 9.99
N CYS A 38 5.34 14.50 11.31
CA CYS A 38 6.46 15.12 12.01
C CYS A 38 7.61 14.13 12.27
N THR A 39 7.30 12.85 12.51
CA THR A 39 8.28 11.80 12.86
C THR A 39 7.91 10.44 12.26
N GLN A 40 8.88 9.53 12.21
CA GLN A 40 8.66 8.14 11.79
C GLN A 40 7.67 7.40 12.71
N ASP A 41 7.62 7.75 13.99
CA ASP A 41 6.69 7.14 14.95
C ASP A 41 5.24 7.50 14.62
N CYS A 42 4.97 8.78 14.35
CA CYS A 42 3.66 9.24 13.88
C CYS A 42 3.26 8.58 12.55
N PHE A 43 4.22 8.33 11.66
CA PHE A 43 3.98 7.57 10.42
C PHE A 43 3.57 6.13 10.71
N LYS A 44 4.32 5.40 11.55
CA LYS A 44 4.00 4.00 11.91
C LYS A 44 2.66 3.88 12.62
N SER A 45 2.38 4.80 13.54
CA SER A 45 1.13 4.82 14.31
C SER A 45 -0.10 5.06 13.40
N SER A 46 0.04 5.88 12.37
CA SER A 46 -1.05 6.18 11.42
C SER A 46 -1.10 5.25 10.21
N TRP A 47 -0.07 4.42 9.99
CA TRP A 47 0.09 3.54 8.82
C TRP A 47 -1.14 2.67 8.53
N SER A 48 -1.73 2.07 9.57
CA SER A 48 -2.88 1.18 9.44
C SER A 48 -4.09 1.84 8.78
N SER A 49 -4.29 3.14 9.05
CA SER A 49 -5.35 3.95 8.43
C SER A 49 -4.88 4.55 7.10
N HIS A 50 -3.64 5.05 7.04
CA HIS A 50 -3.08 5.73 5.88
C HIS A 50 -2.97 4.82 4.64
N LYS A 51 -2.63 3.53 4.81
CA LYS A 51 -2.48 2.59 3.68
C LYS A 51 -3.75 2.44 2.83
N SER A 52 -4.93 2.65 3.42
CA SER A 52 -6.21 2.57 2.72
C SER A 52 -6.40 3.70 1.71
N VAL A 53 -5.76 4.85 1.93
CA VAL A 53 -5.74 5.97 0.98
C VAL A 53 -5.08 5.55 -0.33
N HIS A 54 -4.00 4.76 -0.27
CA HIS A 54 -3.35 4.23 -1.47
C HIS A 54 -4.24 3.27 -2.26
N LEU A 55 -5.01 2.43 -1.56
CA LEU A 55 -5.94 1.49 -2.21
C LEU A 55 -7.04 2.25 -2.97
N LYS A 56 -7.64 3.26 -2.34
CA LYS A 56 -8.69 4.08 -2.97
C LYS A 56 -8.17 4.88 -4.16
N ALA A 57 -6.95 5.42 -4.07
CA ALA A 57 -6.28 6.11 -5.17
C ALA A 57 -6.02 5.18 -6.37
N LYS A 58 -5.55 3.95 -6.09
CA LYS A 58 -5.28 2.94 -7.14
C LYS A 58 -6.56 2.53 -7.86
N LEU A 59 -7.67 2.35 -7.14
CA LEU A 59 -8.98 2.04 -7.73
C LEU A 59 -9.52 3.19 -8.59
N SER A 60 -9.31 4.43 -8.18
CA SER A 60 -9.79 5.60 -8.92
C SER A 60 -9.00 5.85 -10.22
N SER A 61 -7.77 5.35 -10.30
CA SER A 61 -6.95 5.43 -11.52
C SER A 61 -7.23 4.28 -12.51
N LEU A 62 -8.03 3.29 -12.11
CA LEU A 62 -8.41 2.12 -12.91
C LEU A 62 -9.89 2.22 -13.25
N GLY A 63 -10.24 3.22 -14.06
CA GLY A 63 -11.50 3.20 -14.79
C GLY A 63 -11.42 2.16 -15.91
N ALA A 64 -12.17 1.07 -15.77
CA ALA A 64 -12.54 0.14 -16.85
C ALA A 64 -11.39 -0.51 -17.65
N GLU A 65 -10.75 -1.53 -17.07
CA GLU A 65 -10.28 -2.68 -17.86
C GLU A 65 -10.46 -3.99 -17.09
N THR A 66 -11.07 -4.94 -17.79
CA THR A 66 -11.47 -6.26 -17.32
C THR A 66 -10.29 -7.21 -17.27
N SER A 67 -10.39 -8.23 -16.40
CA SER A 67 -9.51 -9.41 -16.24
C SER A 67 -8.43 -9.31 -15.17
N GLY A 68 -8.92 -9.20 -13.94
CA GLY A 68 -8.24 -9.71 -12.75
C GLY A 68 -9.29 -10.05 -11.69
N THR A 69 -10.32 -10.79 -12.07
CA THR A 69 -11.35 -11.27 -11.14
C THR A 69 -10.71 -12.29 -10.20
N ALA A 70 -10.00 -11.83 -9.18
CA ALA A 70 -9.85 -12.58 -7.95
C ALA A 70 -11.25 -12.59 -7.31
N SER A 71 -12.09 -13.48 -7.84
CA SER A 71 -13.30 -13.97 -7.20
C SER A 71 -12.92 -14.39 -5.77
N PRO A 72 -13.78 -14.25 -4.75
CA PRO A 72 -13.50 -14.74 -3.40
C PRO A 72 -13.15 -16.25 -3.30
N SER A 73 -13.23 -16.99 -4.41
CA SER A 73 -12.74 -18.36 -4.56
C SER A 73 -11.30 -18.49 -5.08
N ASP A 74 -10.64 -17.41 -5.53
CA ASP A 74 -9.23 -17.44 -5.96
C ASP A 74 -8.33 -17.33 -4.72
N GLY A 75 -8.24 -18.46 -4.01
CA GLY A 75 -7.29 -18.63 -2.92
C GLY A 75 -5.85 -18.56 -3.41
N TRP A 76 -4.92 -18.30 -2.50
CA TRP A 76 -3.49 -18.34 -2.79
C TRP A 76 -3.09 -19.71 -3.36
N LEU A 77 -2.63 -19.75 -4.61
CA LEU A 77 -2.18 -20.96 -5.27
C LEU A 77 -0.68 -21.20 -5.02
N TYR A 78 -0.31 -22.45 -4.75
CA TYR A 78 1.09 -22.84 -4.60
C TYR A 78 1.77 -22.86 -5.97
N CYS A 79 2.94 -22.21 -6.07
CA CYS A 79 3.76 -22.24 -7.27
C CYS A 79 4.51 -23.57 -7.36
N LEU A 80 4.32 -24.30 -8.45
CA LEU A 80 5.06 -25.53 -8.76
C LEU A 80 6.11 -25.23 -9.81
N ARG A 81 7.14 -26.09 -9.84
CA ARG A 81 8.09 -26.19 -10.96
C ARG A 81 8.65 -24.82 -11.35
N LYS A 82 9.27 -24.12 -10.39
CA LYS A 82 9.86 -22.79 -10.57
C LYS A 82 8.90 -21.75 -11.19
N GLY A 83 7.61 -21.84 -10.89
CA GLY A 83 6.59 -20.88 -11.36
C GLY A 83 5.94 -21.22 -12.69
N GLN A 84 6.19 -22.40 -13.27
CA GLN A 84 5.55 -22.83 -14.52
C GLN A 84 4.10 -23.27 -14.34
N ALA A 85 3.68 -23.62 -13.11
CA ALA A 85 2.30 -24.01 -12.82
C ALA A 85 1.87 -23.52 -11.44
N ARG A 86 0.55 -23.36 -11.24
CA ARG A 86 -0.06 -22.98 -9.97
C ARG A 86 -1.18 -23.94 -9.62
N THR A 87 -1.32 -24.31 -8.36
CA THR A 87 -2.35 -25.26 -7.90
C THR A 87 -2.90 -24.87 -6.53
N PRO A 88 -4.20 -25.07 -6.27
CA PRO A 88 -4.78 -24.84 -4.95
C PRO A 88 -4.46 -25.97 -3.95
N LYS A 89 -4.04 -27.15 -4.43
CA LYS A 89 -3.72 -28.32 -3.58
C LYS A 89 -2.28 -28.20 -3.06
N LEU A 90 -2.07 -28.38 -1.76
CA LEU A 90 -0.73 -28.43 -1.17
C LEU A 90 0.14 -29.48 -1.88
N PRO A 91 1.22 -29.08 -2.57
CA PRO A 91 2.10 -30.01 -3.26
C PRO A 91 2.87 -30.86 -2.26
N HIS A 92 3.22 -32.08 -2.67
CA HIS A 92 4.17 -32.87 -1.90
C HIS A 92 5.55 -32.21 -2.02
N PHE A 93 6.12 -31.82 -0.88
CA PHE A 93 7.47 -31.31 -0.79
C PHE A 93 8.29 -32.30 0.03
N ASP A 94 9.46 -32.72 -0.46
CA ASP A 94 10.31 -33.71 0.21
C ASP A 94 10.82 -33.24 1.59
N TRP A 95 10.76 -31.94 1.89
CA TRP A 95 11.09 -31.39 3.21
C TRP A 95 9.92 -31.47 4.21
N ALA A 96 8.69 -31.69 3.75
CA ALA A 96 7.55 -31.92 4.62
C ALA A 96 7.62 -33.37 5.11
N GLY A 97 8.52 -33.61 6.07
CA GLY A 97 8.67 -34.88 6.77
C GLY A 97 7.36 -35.25 7.46
N TYR A 98 6.48 -35.92 6.74
CA TYR A 98 5.39 -36.67 7.33
C TYR A 98 5.99 -37.95 7.92
N VAL A 99 5.95 -38.04 9.25
CA VAL A 99 6.05 -39.31 9.97
C VAL A 99 4.87 -40.21 9.63
#